data_AF-A0A8T9AG56-F1
#
_entry.id   AF-A0A8T9AG56-F1
#
_cell.length_a   1.000
_cell.length_b   1.000
_cell.length_c   1.000
_cell.angle_alpha   90.00
_cell.angle_beta   90.00
_cell.angle_gamma   90.00
#
_symmetry.space_group_name_H-M   'P 1'
#
loop_
_entity.id
_entity.type
_entity.pdbx_description
1 polymer ?
#
loop_
_entity_poly.entity_id
_entity_poly.type
_entity_poly.pdbx_seq_one_letter_code
_entity_poly.pdbx_strand_id
1 'polypeptide(L)'
;MTKRLLLTIKNPKNIYHEIAVALDPYKNTSTGFIEFIVEGTLADPIVGIKYTGRKLVKRELKIVRSNSALWGNLYDFEVVPYADSKGISSTNFTFENILRDFQEHKSNNEAFWQCIEDIYYNNTLSHKVPKTSGIDTMIYLLVLKWIWIEEDFNYRLNWKDINAPTRYVLLTRTGTTTSGGAGRAKFFAAMILLKHHFTFEQVKKIIPLY
;
A
#
# COMPACT_ATOMS: atom_id res chain seq x y z
N MET A 1 -20.96 -11.42 -4.83
CA MET A 1 -19.86 -11.69 -5.79
C MET A 1 -19.09 -10.38 -5.96
N THR A 2 -17.80 -10.35 -5.65
CA THR A 2 -16.96 -9.14 -5.78
C THR A 2 -16.78 -8.80 -7.26
N LYS A 3 -17.03 -7.56 -7.65
CA LYS A 3 -16.79 -7.11 -9.03
C LYS A 3 -15.28 -6.97 -9.22
N ARG A 4 -14.72 -7.56 -10.28
CA ARG A 4 -13.29 -7.46 -10.60
C ARG A 4 -13.05 -6.60 -11.83
N LEU A 5 -12.10 -5.68 -11.75
CA LEU A 5 -11.68 -4.79 -12.84
C LEU A 5 -10.15 -4.82 -12.99
N LEU A 6 -9.64 -4.49 -14.18
CA LEU A 6 -8.22 -4.24 -14.39
C LEU A 6 -7.95 -2.74 -14.22
N LEU A 7 -6.91 -2.39 -13.46
CA LEU A 7 -6.40 -1.02 -13.34
C LEU A 7 -4.96 -0.97 -13.81
N THR A 8 -4.75 -0.44 -15.02
CA THR A 8 -3.41 -0.24 -15.57
C THR A 8 -2.95 1.18 -15.31
N ILE A 9 -1.88 1.32 -14.53
CA ILE A 9 -1.21 2.62 -14.29
C ILE A 9 -0.40 2.98 -15.53
N LYS A 10 -0.73 4.11 -16.17
CA LYS A 10 -0.08 4.54 -17.41
C LYS A 10 1.23 5.25 -17.14
N ASN A 11 1.28 6.06 -16.07
CA ASN A 11 2.48 6.79 -15.69
C ASN A 11 2.78 6.58 -14.19
N PRO A 12 3.87 5.85 -13.84
CA PRO A 12 4.25 5.63 -12.45
C PRO A 12 4.39 6.91 -11.62
N LYS A 13 4.76 8.04 -12.24
CA LYS A 13 4.86 9.35 -11.55
C LYS A 13 3.50 9.89 -11.09
N ASN A 14 2.42 9.48 -11.76
CA ASN A 14 1.04 9.91 -11.46
C ASN A 14 0.22 8.82 -10.76
N ILE A 15 0.87 7.76 -10.27
CA ILE A 15 0.20 6.57 -9.74
C ILE A 15 -0.89 6.89 -8.71
N TYR A 16 -0.65 7.80 -7.77
CA TYR A 16 -1.64 8.16 -6.76
C TYR A 16 -2.86 8.87 -7.33
N HIS A 17 -2.66 9.75 -8.31
CA HIS A 17 -3.75 10.43 -8.99
C HIS A 17 -4.59 9.44 -9.81
N GLU A 18 -3.93 8.56 -10.58
CA GLU A 18 -4.61 7.54 -11.39
C GLU A 18 -5.43 6.58 -10.52
N ILE A 19 -4.88 6.15 -9.38
CA ILE A 19 -5.62 5.34 -8.40
C ILE A 19 -6.79 6.13 -7.83
N ALA A 20 -6.59 7.38 -7.40
CA ALA A 20 -7.66 8.20 -6.84
C ALA A 20 -8.82 8.35 -7.83
N VAL A 21 -8.55 8.62 -9.10
CA VAL A 21 -9.56 8.71 -10.17
C VAL A 21 -10.29 7.37 -10.36
N ALA A 22 -9.59 6.25 -10.33
CA ALA A 22 -10.18 4.94 -10.53
C ALA A 22 -11.07 4.49 -9.35
N LEU A 23 -10.67 4.80 -8.12
CA LEU A 23 -11.37 4.39 -6.90
C LEU A 23 -12.55 5.32 -6.54
N ASP A 24 -12.46 6.62 -6.86
CA ASP A 24 -13.45 7.63 -6.46
C ASP A 24 -14.92 7.28 -6.75
N PRO A 25 -15.28 6.69 -7.91
CA PRO A 25 -16.66 6.31 -8.21
C PRO A 25 -17.26 5.29 -7.23
N TYR A 26 -16.41 4.55 -6.51
CA TYR A 26 -16.81 3.44 -5.64
C TYR A 26 -16.81 3.78 -4.15
N LYS A 27 -16.52 5.03 -3.76
CA LYS A 27 -16.40 5.47 -2.35
C LYS A 27 -17.65 5.23 -1.48
N ASN A 28 -18.83 5.10 -2.08
CA ASN A 28 -20.08 4.82 -1.38
C ASN A 28 -20.45 3.33 -1.35
N THR A 29 -19.62 2.45 -1.91
CA THR A 29 -19.87 1.00 -1.90
C THR A 29 -19.43 0.37 -0.58
N SER A 30 -19.90 -0.85 -0.31
CA SER A 30 -19.47 -1.61 0.87
C SER A 30 -17.99 -2.01 0.78
N THR A 31 -17.35 -2.17 1.93
CA THR A 31 -15.95 -2.64 2.03
C THR A 31 -15.70 -3.89 1.21
N GLY A 32 -14.63 -3.86 0.40
CA GLY A 32 -14.21 -4.96 -0.46
C GLY A 32 -15.22 -5.37 -1.56
N PHE A 33 -16.20 -4.53 -1.88
CA PHE A 33 -17.19 -4.81 -2.93
C PHE A 33 -16.56 -4.92 -4.32
N ILE A 34 -15.51 -4.13 -4.57
CA ILE A 34 -14.78 -4.11 -5.82
C ILE A 34 -13.33 -4.49 -5.61
N GLU A 35 -12.79 -5.25 -6.55
CA GLU A 35 -11.38 -5.60 -6.63
C GLU A 35 -10.80 -5.08 -7.94
N PHE A 36 -9.68 -4.38 -7.84
CA PHE A 36 -8.89 -3.96 -8.99
C PHE A 36 -7.64 -4.82 -9.08
N ILE A 37 -7.45 -5.54 -10.17
CA ILE A 37 -6.16 -6.17 -10.49
C ILE A 37 -5.22 -5.07 -10.96
N VAL A 38 -4.11 -4.92 -10.25
CA VAL A 38 -3.15 -3.83 -10.42
C VAL A 38 -1.78 -4.31 -10.90
N GLU A 39 -1.49 -5.60 -10.73
CA GLU A 39 -0.34 -6.28 -11.32
C GLU A 39 -0.81 -7.62 -11.92
N GLY A 40 -0.35 -7.93 -13.13
CA GLY A 40 -0.79 -9.10 -13.88
C GLY A 40 -2.01 -8.82 -14.77
N THR A 41 -2.83 -9.83 -15.02
CA THR A 41 -4.02 -9.75 -15.87
C THR A 41 -5.26 -10.26 -15.15
N LEU A 42 -6.45 -10.08 -15.73
CA LEU A 42 -7.66 -10.66 -15.16
C LEU A 42 -7.66 -12.19 -15.14
N ALA A 43 -7.00 -12.82 -16.12
CA ALA A 43 -6.88 -14.27 -16.23
C ALA A 43 -5.78 -14.83 -15.33
N ASP A 44 -4.69 -14.08 -15.17
CA ASP A 44 -3.55 -14.43 -14.34
C ASP A 44 -3.13 -13.23 -13.47
N PRO A 45 -3.87 -12.97 -12.37
CA PRO A 45 -3.59 -11.87 -11.46
C PRO A 45 -2.35 -12.16 -10.61
N ILE A 46 -1.60 -11.11 -10.27
CA ILE A 46 -0.46 -11.19 -9.33
C ILE A 46 -0.75 -10.39 -8.07
N VAL A 47 -1.26 -9.16 -8.22
CA VAL A 47 -1.71 -8.33 -7.11
C VAL A 47 -3.05 -7.68 -7.47
N GLY A 48 -4.00 -7.78 -6.55
CA GLY A 48 -5.23 -7.01 -6.54
C GLY A 48 -5.29 -6.05 -5.35
N ILE A 49 -6.14 -5.04 -5.46
CA ILE A 49 -6.55 -4.19 -4.33
C ILE A 49 -8.08 -4.24 -4.17
N LYS A 50 -8.54 -4.55 -2.96
CA LYS A 50 -9.96 -4.55 -2.60
C LYS A 50 -10.35 -3.20 -2.01
N TYR A 51 -11.37 -2.58 -2.61
CA TYR A 51 -11.89 -1.28 -2.23
C TYR A 51 -13.41 -1.38 -1.95
N THR A 52 -13.97 -0.66 -0.99
CA THR A 52 -13.30 0.22 -0.01
C THR A 52 -12.53 -0.57 1.05
N GLY A 53 -11.47 0.02 1.62
CA GLY A 53 -10.77 -0.53 2.78
C GLY A 53 -11.53 -0.25 4.09
N ARG A 54 -10.99 -0.74 5.22
CA ARG A 54 -11.62 -0.63 6.55
C ARG A 54 -11.41 0.71 7.24
N LYS A 55 -10.34 1.44 6.88
CA LYS A 55 -10.00 2.75 7.46
C LYS A 55 -10.79 3.89 6.79
N LEU A 56 -11.44 3.64 5.66
CA LEU A 56 -12.31 4.62 5.00
C LEU A 56 -13.52 4.93 5.89
N VAL A 57 -13.71 6.21 6.19
CA VAL A 57 -14.81 6.69 7.04
C VAL A 57 -15.55 7.83 6.36
N LYS A 58 -16.88 7.73 6.29
CA LYS A 58 -17.74 8.88 5.98
C LYS A 58 -17.93 9.69 7.25
N ARG A 59 -17.49 10.94 7.24
CA ARG A 59 -17.51 11.84 8.40
C ARG A 59 -18.87 12.50 8.56
N GLU A 60 -19.39 12.49 9.77
CA GLU A 60 -20.54 13.31 10.15
C GLU A 60 -20.06 14.71 10.54
N LEU A 61 -20.47 15.73 9.77
CA LEU A 61 -20.11 17.12 10.02
C LEU A 61 -21.35 17.88 10.50
N LYS A 62 -21.20 18.66 11.58
CA LYS A 62 -22.28 19.52 12.10
C LYS A 62 -22.77 20.53 11.07
N ILE A 63 -21.86 21.05 10.23
CA ILE A 63 -22.17 21.99 9.15
C ILE A 63 -21.40 21.54 7.91
N VAL A 64 -22.12 21.34 6.80
CA VAL A 64 -21.54 21.02 5.49
C VAL A 64 -21.43 22.28 4.66
N ARG A 65 -20.21 22.62 4.24
CA ARG A 65 -19.90 23.73 3.34
C ARG A 65 -19.29 23.18 2.05
N SER A 66 -19.19 24.02 1.02
CA SER A 66 -18.59 23.65 -0.26
C SER A 66 -17.13 23.15 -0.16
N ASN A 67 -16.41 23.56 0.89
CA ASN A 67 -15.03 23.15 1.15
C ASN A 67 -14.90 22.02 2.21
N SER A 68 -16.02 21.43 2.65
CA SER A 68 -16.02 20.34 3.63
C SER A 68 -15.47 19.04 3.04
N ALA A 69 -14.60 18.36 3.79
CA ALA A 69 -14.14 17.02 3.48
C ALA A 69 -15.03 15.98 4.17
N LEU A 70 -15.93 15.35 3.41
CA LEU A 70 -16.90 14.36 3.93
C LEU A 70 -16.28 12.97 4.17
N TRP A 71 -15.05 12.75 3.71
CA TRP A 71 -14.38 11.46 3.80
C TRP A 71 -13.08 11.57 4.57
N GLY A 72 -12.81 10.55 5.39
CA GLY A 72 -11.53 10.27 6.01
C GLY A 72 -10.89 9.03 5.39
N ASN A 73 -9.58 9.06 5.12
CA ASN A 73 -8.82 7.95 4.55
C ASN A 73 -9.50 7.34 3.31
N LEU A 74 -9.95 8.21 2.40
CA LEU A 74 -10.86 7.87 1.30
C LEU A 74 -10.32 6.78 0.36
N TYR A 75 -9.01 6.70 0.20
CA TYR A 75 -8.37 5.77 -0.72
C TYR A 75 -7.68 4.60 0.00
N ASP A 76 -8.14 4.26 1.20
CA ASP A 76 -7.79 3.03 1.89
C ASP A 76 -8.26 1.79 1.10
N PHE A 77 -7.41 0.77 0.99
CA PHE A 77 -7.72 -0.51 0.33
C PHE A 77 -6.95 -1.67 0.95
N GLU A 78 -7.43 -2.90 0.74
CA GLU A 78 -6.69 -4.11 1.12
C GLU A 78 -5.89 -4.64 -0.06
N VAL A 79 -4.59 -4.93 0.14
CA VAL A 79 -3.74 -5.57 -0.87
C VAL A 79 -3.93 -7.08 -0.83
N VAL A 80 -4.19 -7.68 -1.99
CA VAL A 80 -4.49 -9.11 -2.16
C VAL A 80 -3.48 -9.71 -3.13
N PRO A 81 -2.52 -10.51 -2.65
CA PRO A 81 -1.62 -11.24 -3.53
C PRO A 81 -2.30 -12.47 -4.15
N TYR A 82 -1.77 -12.90 -5.28
CA TYR A 82 -2.22 -14.08 -6.01
C TYR A 82 -1.04 -15.00 -6.34
N ALA A 83 -1.28 -16.30 -6.26
CA ALA A 83 -0.40 -17.35 -6.77
C ALA A 83 -1.25 -18.39 -7.49
N ASP A 84 -0.83 -18.81 -8.68
CA ASP A 84 -1.60 -19.72 -9.55
C ASP A 84 -3.05 -19.26 -9.75
N SER A 85 -3.23 -17.96 -9.97
CA SER A 85 -4.53 -17.28 -10.12
C SER A 85 -5.48 -17.40 -8.90
N LYS A 86 -5.00 -17.91 -7.76
CA LYS A 86 -5.74 -17.99 -6.49
C LYS A 86 -5.24 -16.94 -5.53
N GLY A 87 -6.18 -16.22 -4.90
CA GLY A 87 -5.83 -15.27 -3.85
C GLY A 87 -5.18 -15.99 -2.69
N ILE A 88 -3.97 -15.56 -2.31
CA ILE A 88 -3.26 -16.08 -1.15
C ILE A 88 -3.54 -15.20 0.07
N SER A 89 -3.39 -15.78 1.26
CA SER A 89 -3.74 -15.08 2.50
C SER A 89 -2.88 -13.83 2.68
N SER A 90 -3.52 -12.67 2.88
CA SER A 90 -2.86 -11.40 3.22
C SER A 90 -2.13 -11.46 4.56
N THR A 91 -2.43 -12.45 5.42
CA THR A 91 -1.71 -12.69 6.68
C THR A 91 -0.22 -12.97 6.48
N ASN A 92 0.17 -13.56 5.35
CA ASN A 92 1.59 -13.85 5.05
C ASN A 92 2.35 -12.59 4.65
N PHE A 93 1.63 -11.50 4.36
CA PHE A 93 2.16 -10.23 3.90
C PHE A 93 1.89 -9.09 4.89
N THR A 94 1.79 -9.43 6.18
CA THR A 94 1.80 -8.42 7.24
C THR A 94 3.16 -7.74 7.29
N PHE A 95 3.20 -6.53 7.83
CA PHE A 95 4.44 -5.79 8.04
C PHE A 95 5.50 -6.64 8.77
N GLU A 96 5.08 -7.34 9.83
CA GLU A 96 5.96 -8.24 10.59
C GLU A 96 6.52 -9.36 9.73
N ASN A 97 5.67 -10.08 8.99
CA ASN A 97 6.12 -11.21 8.17
C ASN A 97 7.04 -10.77 7.03
N ILE A 98 6.75 -9.64 6.39
CA ILE A 98 7.59 -9.05 5.33
C ILE A 98 8.97 -8.65 5.86
N LEU A 99 9.05 -8.08 7.06
CA LEU A 99 10.32 -7.70 7.66
C LEU A 99 11.14 -8.90 8.16
N ARG A 100 10.49 -9.90 8.75
CA ARG A 100 11.17 -11.13 9.17
C ARG A 100 11.76 -11.87 7.97
N ASP A 101 10.95 -12.07 6.93
CA ASP A 101 11.40 -12.69 5.68
C ASP A 101 12.53 -11.87 5.01
N PHE A 102 12.47 -10.53 5.07
CA PHE A 102 13.58 -9.69 4.62
C PHE A 102 14.86 -9.96 5.39
N GLN A 103 14.80 -9.91 6.73
CA GLN A 103 15.96 -10.12 7.58
C GLN A 103 16.60 -11.49 7.34
N GLU A 104 15.79 -12.54 7.30
CA GLU A 104 16.22 -13.94 7.23
C GLU A 104 16.73 -14.36 5.85
N HIS A 105 16.16 -13.82 4.78
CA HIS A 105 16.38 -14.36 3.43
C HIS A 105 16.91 -13.36 2.40
N LYS A 106 16.78 -12.05 2.64
CA LYS A 106 16.92 -11.05 1.57
C LYS A 106 17.85 -9.87 1.92
N SER A 107 18.08 -9.60 3.20
CA SER A 107 18.82 -8.42 3.73
C SER A 107 20.26 -8.30 3.21
N ASN A 108 20.94 -9.43 3.04
CA ASN A 108 22.32 -9.50 2.56
C ASN A 108 22.44 -9.54 1.02
N ASN A 109 21.32 -9.54 0.29
CA ASN A 109 21.33 -9.58 -1.18
C ASN A 109 21.26 -8.16 -1.75
N GLU A 110 22.37 -7.67 -2.27
CA GLU A 110 22.47 -6.29 -2.78
C GLU A 110 21.59 -6.05 -4.01
N ALA A 111 21.46 -7.02 -4.91
CA ALA A 111 20.57 -6.91 -6.07
C ALA A 111 19.08 -6.83 -5.65
N PHE A 112 18.73 -7.51 -4.55
CA PHE A 112 17.39 -7.41 -3.98
C PHE A 112 17.18 -6.03 -3.35
N TRP A 113 18.18 -5.52 -2.64
CA TRP A 113 18.13 -4.17 -2.05
C TRP A 113 17.91 -3.08 -3.10
N GLN A 114 18.58 -3.16 -4.25
CA GLN A 114 18.34 -2.24 -5.37
C GLN A 114 16.89 -2.26 -5.87
N CYS A 115 16.24 -3.43 -5.89
CA CYS A 115 14.82 -3.53 -6.24
C CYS A 115 13.91 -2.85 -5.18
N ILE A 116 14.28 -2.92 -3.90
CA ILE A 116 13.58 -2.21 -2.82
C ILE A 116 13.72 -0.69 -2.99
N GLU A 117 14.91 -0.21 -3.32
CA GLU A 117 15.17 1.21 -3.59
C GLU A 117 14.37 1.71 -4.81
N ASP A 118 14.32 0.93 -5.89
CA ASP A 118 13.49 1.25 -7.07
C ASP A 118 12.03 1.47 -6.68
N ILE A 119 11.46 0.56 -5.89
CA ILE A 119 10.07 0.67 -5.44
C ILE A 119 9.90 1.89 -4.55
N TYR A 120 10.83 2.10 -3.61
CA TYR A 120 10.72 3.17 -2.62
C TYR A 120 10.69 4.54 -3.29
N TYR A 121 11.65 4.80 -4.20
CA TYR A 121 11.82 6.08 -4.85
C TYR A 121 10.91 6.29 -6.07
N ASN A 122 10.60 5.22 -6.81
CA ASN A 122 9.99 5.34 -8.14
C ASN A 122 8.67 4.58 -8.30
N ASN A 123 8.27 3.73 -7.34
CA ASN A 123 7.14 2.80 -7.48
C ASN A 123 7.27 1.84 -8.69
N THR A 124 8.50 1.59 -9.14
CA THR A 124 8.80 0.72 -10.29
C THR A 124 9.80 -0.35 -9.89
N LEU A 125 9.93 -1.38 -10.72
CA LEU A 125 11.01 -2.37 -10.66
C LEU A 125 11.83 -2.21 -11.94
N SER A 126 12.96 -1.50 -11.87
CA SER A 126 13.86 -1.30 -13.01
C SER A 126 14.97 -2.34 -13.06
N HIS A 127 15.39 -2.86 -11.91
CA HIS A 127 16.40 -3.89 -11.82
C HIS A 127 15.84 -5.29 -12.04
N LYS A 128 16.70 -6.22 -12.47
CA LYS A 128 16.37 -7.63 -12.58
C LYS A 128 16.15 -8.22 -11.18
N VAL A 129 14.95 -8.76 -10.96
CA VAL A 129 14.59 -9.38 -9.68
C VAL A 129 15.44 -10.64 -9.43
N PRO A 130 16.27 -10.68 -8.37
CA PRO A 130 17.02 -11.87 -8.02
C PRO A 130 16.09 -12.96 -7.48
N LYS A 131 16.52 -14.22 -7.50
CA LYS A 131 15.81 -15.29 -6.78
C LYS A 131 16.39 -15.43 -5.38
N THR A 132 15.53 -15.41 -4.37
CA THR A 132 15.89 -15.60 -2.96
C THR A 132 14.99 -16.66 -2.33
N SER A 133 15.39 -17.22 -1.19
CA SER A 133 14.53 -18.09 -0.39
C SER A 133 13.39 -17.32 0.30
N GLY A 134 12.49 -18.07 0.95
CA GLY A 134 11.35 -17.53 1.68
C GLY A 134 10.16 -17.22 0.77
N ILE A 135 9.53 -16.08 0.98
CA ILE A 135 8.47 -15.57 0.10
C ILE A 135 9.06 -15.36 -1.31
N ASP A 136 8.30 -15.75 -2.34
CA ASP A 136 8.66 -15.50 -3.74
C ASP A 136 9.05 -14.04 -3.96
N THR A 137 10.21 -13.83 -4.57
CA THR A 137 10.82 -12.50 -4.62
C THR A 137 10.00 -11.50 -5.42
N MET A 138 9.35 -11.93 -6.51
CA MET A 138 8.52 -11.05 -7.32
C MET A 138 7.24 -10.67 -6.56
N ILE A 139 6.54 -11.67 -5.99
CA ILE A 139 5.33 -11.43 -5.20
C ILE A 139 5.65 -10.52 -4.00
N TYR A 140 6.76 -10.76 -3.29
CA TYR A 140 7.21 -9.92 -2.18
C TYR A 140 7.32 -8.45 -2.60
N LEU A 141 8.06 -8.18 -3.69
CA LEU A 141 8.35 -6.83 -4.15
C LEU A 141 7.07 -6.11 -4.60
N LEU A 142 6.21 -6.79 -5.36
CA LEU A 142 4.95 -6.21 -5.83
C LEU A 142 3.97 -5.95 -4.68
N VAL A 143 3.86 -6.86 -3.72
CA VAL A 143 3.00 -6.64 -2.54
C VAL A 143 3.54 -5.50 -1.69
N LEU A 144 4.86 -5.43 -1.46
CA LEU A 144 5.48 -4.33 -0.72
C LEU A 144 5.19 -2.97 -1.36
N LYS A 145 5.33 -2.87 -2.69
CA LYS A 145 4.98 -1.67 -3.45
C LYS A 145 3.55 -1.21 -3.15
N TRP A 146 2.58 -2.11 -3.22
CA TRP A 146 1.18 -1.77 -3.04
C TRP A 146 0.81 -1.49 -1.58
N ILE A 147 1.44 -2.14 -0.61
CA ILE A 147 1.33 -1.80 0.81
C ILE A 147 1.88 -0.39 1.07
N TRP A 148 3.01 -0.03 0.48
CA TRP A 148 3.58 1.32 0.62
C TRP A 148 2.70 2.41 0.00
N ILE A 149 2.07 2.12 -1.14
CA ILE A 149 1.11 3.04 -1.75
C ILE A 149 -0.11 3.22 -0.83
N GLU A 150 -0.65 2.14 -0.26
CA GLU A 150 -1.73 2.20 0.74
C GLU A 150 -1.34 3.07 1.95
N GLU A 151 -0.15 2.84 2.50
CA GLU A 151 0.34 3.57 3.68
C GLU A 151 0.51 5.06 3.38
N ASP A 152 0.94 5.42 2.17
CA ASP A 152 1.02 6.82 1.77
C ASP A 152 -0.36 7.46 1.63
N PHE A 153 -1.36 6.76 1.06
CA PHE A 153 -2.74 7.26 1.01
C PHE A 153 -3.33 7.49 2.39
N ASN A 154 -3.04 6.59 3.33
CA ASN A 154 -3.62 6.59 4.66
C ASN A 154 -2.94 7.52 5.64
N TYR A 155 -1.65 7.78 5.45
CA TYR A 155 -0.87 8.47 6.45
C TYR A 155 -0.10 9.67 5.92
N ARG A 156 0.16 9.81 4.63
CA ARG A 156 1.04 10.88 4.12
C ARG A 156 0.33 11.87 3.21
N LEU A 157 -0.44 11.39 2.26
CA LEU A 157 -0.92 12.16 1.12
C LEU A 157 -2.35 12.66 1.37
N ASN A 158 -2.53 13.97 1.27
CA ASN A 158 -3.85 14.58 1.29
C ASN A 158 -4.39 14.79 -0.15
N TRP A 159 -5.67 15.13 -0.25
CA TRP A 159 -6.36 15.30 -1.54
C TRP A 159 -5.68 16.27 -2.53
N LYS A 160 -4.97 17.29 -2.04
CA LYS A 160 -4.25 18.23 -2.90
C LYS A 160 -2.99 17.61 -3.48
N ASP A 161 -2.25 16.87 -2.67
CA ASP A 161 -0.96 16.29 -3.05
C ASP A 161 -1.09 15.34 -4.24
N ILE A 162 -2.24 14.67 -4.34
CA ILE A 162 -2.53 13.67 -5.37
C ILE A 162 -3.57 14.14 -6.40
N ASN A 163 -3.97 15.42 -6.34
CA ASN A 163 -5.02 15.99 -7.18
C ASN A 163 -6.29 15.10 -7.23
N ALA A 164 -6.79 14.70 -6.06
CA ALA A 164 -7.90 13.78 -5.94
C ALA A 164 -9.22 14.39 -6.43
N PRO A 165 -10.10 13.62 -7.10
CA PRO A 165 -11.43 14.10 -7.50
C PRO A 165 -12.30 14.51 -6.32
N THR A 166 -12.17 13.81 -5.19
CA THR A 166 -12.92 14.11 -3.95
C THR A 166 -11.98 14.59 -2.86
N ARG A 167 -12.40 15.67 -2.21
CA ARG A 167 -11.73 16.18 -1.02
C ARG A 167 -11.88 15.21 0.16
N TYR A 168 -10.76 14.76 0.71
CA TYR A 168 -10.70 13.94 1.93
C TYR A 168 -9.67 14.49 2.93
N VAL A 169 -9.71 13.96 4.15
CA VAL A 169 -8.72 14.22 5.20
C VAL A 169 -8.10 12.91 5.68
N LEU A 170 -6.91 12.99 6.25
CA LEU A 170 -6.30 11.87 6.94
C LEU A 170 -6.83 11.80 8.37
N LEU A 171 -7.26 10.61 8.79
CA LEU A 171 -7.74 10.34 10.13
C LEU A 171 -6.82 9.35 10.84
N THR A 172 -6.52 9.63 12.10
CA THR A 172 -5.86 8.68 13.00
C THR A 172 -6.80 7.52 13.36
N ARG A 173 -6.27 6.49 14.03
CA ARG A 173 -7.06 5.39 14.57
C ARG A 173 -8.18 5.86 15.52
N THR A 174 -8.00 6.98 16.22
CA THR A 174 -9.00 7.54 17.13
C THR A 174 -9.99 8.49 16.42
N GLY A 175 -9.89 8.63 15.09
CA GLY A 175 -10.78 9.45 14.28
C GLY A 175 -10.44 10.94 14.27
N THR A 176 -9.32 11.35 14.86
CA THR A 176 -8.85 12.74 14.82
C THR A 176 -8.16 13.03 13.49
N THR A 177 -8.33 14.25 12.96
CA THR A 177 -7.64 14.66 11.73
C THR A 177 -6.15 14.83 11.98
N THR A 178 -5.32 14.36 11.06
CA THR A 178 -3.87 14.58 11.08
C THR A 178 -3.42 15.32 9.83
N SER A 179 -2.32 16.09 9.94
CA SER A 179 -1.68 16.81 8.83
C SER A 179 -0.85 15.89 7.93
N GLY A 180 -0.62 14.64 8.35
CA GLY A 180 0.23 13.67 7.67
C GLY A 180 1.25 13.04 8.61
N GLY A 181 1.89 12.00 8.12
CA GLY A 181 2.83 11.13 8.84
C GLY A 181 3.80 10.50 7.84
N ALA A 182 4.57 9.53 8.31
CA ALA A 182 5.70 9.01 7.55
C ALA A 182 5.32 8.16 6.31
N GLY A 183 4.09 7.63 6.24
CA GLY A 183 3.68 6.70 5.17
C GLY A 183 4.68 5.55 5.02
N ARG A 184 5.08 5.25 3.77
CA ARG A 184 6.08 4.21 3.48
C ARG A 184 7.44 4.42 4.15
N ALA A 185 7.83 5.65 4.47
CA ALA A 185 9.17 5.95 4.98
C ALA A 185 9.44 5.26 6.33
N LYS A 186 8.40 5.04 7.13
CA LYS A 186 8.50 4.26 8.37
C LYS A 186 8.87 2.80 8.10
N PHE A 187 8.27 2.21 7.07
CA PHE A 187 8.59 0.85 6.64
C PHE A 187 10.01 0.76 6.10
N PHE A 188 10.36 1.68 5.19
CA PHE A 188 11.68 1.69 4.57
C PHE A 188 12.80 1.88 5.60
N ALA A 189 12.62 2.77 6.57
CA ALA A 189 13.56 2.95 7.67
C ALA A 189 13.76 1.65 8.48
N ALA A 190 12.69 0.87 8.70
CA ALA A 190 12.80 -0.43 9.36
C ALA A 190 13.65 -1.41 8.55
N MET A 191 13.48 -1.46 7.23
CA MET A 191 14.32 -2.30 6.35
C MET A 191 15.78 -1.85 6.34
N ILE A 192 16.06 -0.54 6.38
CA ILE A 192 17.43 0.00 6.51
C ILE A 192 18.08 -0.51 7.80
N LEU A 193 17.39 -0.42 8.93
CA LEU A 193 17.92 -0.91 10.21
C LEU A 193 18.24 -2.41 10.15
N LEU A 194 17.36 -3.22 9.57
CA LEU A 194 17.60 -4.65 9.37
C LEU A 194 18.80 -4.92 8.46
N LYS A 195 18.97 -4.15 7.38
CA LYS A 195 20.14 -4.22 6.49
C LYS A 195 21.44 -3.90 7.24
N HIS A 196 21.38 -3.00 8.23
CA HIS A 196 22.50 -2.66 9.12
C HIS A 196 22.57 -3.51 10.39
N HIS A 197 22.13 -4.77 10.31
CA HIS A 197 22.28 -5.80 11.34
C HIS A 197 21.53 -5.56 12.66
N PHE A 198 20.57 -4.66 12.70
CA PHE A 198 19.60 -4.65 13.79
C PHE A 198 18.69 -5.87 13.66
N THR A 199 18.36 -6.49 14.79
CA THR A 199 17.36 -7.56 14.83
C THR A 199 15.96 -6.99 14.74
N PHE A 200 15.00 -7.74 14.21
CA PHE A 200 13.59 -7.36 14.17
C PHE A 200 13.05 -6.89 15.53
N GLU A 201 13.44 -7.55 16.63
CA GLU A 201 13.04 -7.17 17.98
C GLU A 201 13.64 -5.83 18.44
N GLN A 202 14.83 -5.46 17.95
CA GLN A 202 15.39 -4.12 18.18
C GLN A 202 14.67 -3.08 17.34
N VAL A 203 14.39 -3.39 16.07
CA VAL A 203 13.69 -2.47 15.16
C VAL A 203 12.29 -2.13 15.68
N LYS A 204 11.53 -3.10 16.21
CA LYS A 204 10.22 -2.88 16.84
C LYS A 204 10.24 -1.90 18.02
N LYS A 205 11.37 -1.79 18.71
CA LYS A 205 11.54 -0.85 19.83
C LYS A 205 11.88 0.57 19.35
N ILE A 206 12.58 0.68 18.22
CA ILE A 206 13.02 1.97 17.65
C ILE A 206 11.89 2.61 16.85
N ILE A 207 11.28 1.80 15.97
CA ILE A 207 10.17 2.21 15.11
C ILE A 207 8.94 1.51 15.67
N PRO A 208 7.99 2.21 16.30
CA PRO A 208 6.78 1.59 16.83
C PRO A 208 5.90 1.12 15.67
N LEU A 209 6.04 -0.14 15.29
CA LEU A 209 5.21 -0.82 14.30
C LEU A 209 3.89 -1.18 14.97
N TYR A 210 2.78 -0.91 14.27
CA TYR A 210 1.42 -0.84 14.85
C TYR A 210 0.99 -2.09 15.62
#